data_AF-A0A1X2I4D3-F1
#
_entry.id   AF-A0A1X2I4D3-F1
#
_cell.length_a   1.000
_cell.length_b   1.000
_cell.length_c   1.000
_cell.angle_alpha   90.00
_cell.angle_beta   90.00
_cell.angle_gamma   90.00
#
_symmetry.space_group_name_H-M   'P 1'
#
loop_
_entity.id
_entity.type
_entity.pdbx_description
1 polymer ?
#
loop_
_entity_poly.entity_id
_entity_poly.type
_entity_poly.pdbx_seq_one_letter_code
_entity_poly.pdbx_strand_id
1 'polypeptide(L)'
;MTRVDQQLETTDDTHLTASHCPAIQNQQQLPIQQSIKADYLYLISKYIIPCALILFIFVHYIHLQATLRDIGYCDSMYGNESGIKTVEIGGVKRSCLPCPTNGICSGGELSCPPPYSPHRSISNRLRNIVWPTAKKCVKDPIIIKHVSKMERDILSYLAQRQGEQQCREYMSFTELPNSQHSSIPFHRVKTKMASMIMDLQPTFSLPTTLDQDYNRMDYLIETALEHVLENKHVSRWVINDELYLGTDLLFQKILFGSSCKSDFLDRIPSMEEEEIRNQSYY
;
A
#
# COMPACT_ATOMS: atom_id res chain seq x y z
N MET A 1 -5.54 57.82 72.69
CA MET A 1 -6.94 57.33 72.65
C MET A 1 -6.93 55.94 73.27
N THR A 2 -7.20 55.92 74.58
CA THR A 2 -8.33 55.23 75.25
C THR A 2 -7.98 53.78 75.57
N ARG A 3 -7.50 53.43 76.78
CA ARG A 3 -8.17 53.48 78.12
C ARG A 3 -9.33 52.45 78.09
N VAL A 4 -9.49 51.45 78.96
CA VAL A 4 -8.99 51.20 80.32
C VAL A 4 -9.45 49.80 80.80
N ASP A 5 -8.66 49.24 81.71
CA ASP A 5 -8.93 48.37 82.89
C ASP A 5 -10.19 47.48 82.95
N GLN A 6 -10.05 46.26 83.47
CA GLN A 6 -10.27 46.04 84.92
C GLN A 6 -9.92 44.61 85.37
N GLN A 7 -9.22 44.57 86.50
CA GLN A 7 -8.92 43.45 87.39
C GLN A 7 -10.21 42.83 87.95
N LEU A 8 -10.14 41.55 88.36
CA LEU A 8 -10.59 41.19 89.71
C LEU A 8 -9.94 39.88 90.18
N GLU A 9 -9.13 40.01 91.23
CA GLU A 9 -8.74 38.94 92.14
C GLU A 9 -9.94 38.48 92.97
N THR A 10 -10.02 37.17 93.22
CA THR A 10 -10.41 36.68 94.55
C THR A 10 -9.71 35.36 94.84
N THR A 11 -8.83 35.46 95.83
CA THR A 11 -8.24 34.43 96.68
C THR A 11 -9.34 33.57 97.33
N ASP A 12 -9.13 32.25 97.43
CA ASP A 12 -9.25 31.61 98.74
C ASP A 12 -8.48 30.28 98.80
N ASP A 13 -7.75 30.13 99.90
CA ASP A 13 -6.95 28.98 100.27
C ASP A 13 -7.85 27.81 100.70
N THR A 14 -7.43 26.56 100.48
CA THR A 14 -7.13 25.59 101.56
C THR A 14 -6.86 24.16 101.08
N HIS A 15 -5.74 23.64 101.59
CA HIS A 15 -5.53 22.28 102.10
C HIS A 15 -5.49 21.04 101.18
N LEU A 16 -4.36 20.36 101.34
CA LEU A 16 -4.15 18.91 101.49
C LEU A 16 -4.02 18.03 100.24
N THR A 17 -2.75 17.65 100.00
CA THR A 17 -2.28 16.28 99.78
C THR A 17 -3.04 15.40 98.79
N ALA A 18 -2.55 15.34 97.56
CA ALA A 18 -2.49 14.08 96.81
C ALA A 18 -1.37 14.15 95.77
N SER A 19 -0.27 13.47 96.07
CA SER A 19 0.68 12.98 95.09
C SER A 19 -0.03 12.13 94.04
N HIS A 20 -0.21 12.65 92.83
CA HIS A 20 -0.56 11.82 91.67
C HIS A 20 0.10 12.33 90.40
N CYS A 21 1.02 11.53 89.87
CA CYS A 21 1.87 11.81 88.72
C CYS A 21 1.07 11.95 87.42
N PRO A 22 1.17 13.07 86.67
CA PRO A 22 0.72 13.11 85.28
C PRO A 22 1.88 12.69 84.38
N ALA A 23 2.27 11.41 84.39
CA ALA A 23 3.39 10.93 83.58
C ALA A 23 3.10 9.67 82.74
N ILE A 24 1.89 9.08 82.82
CA ILE A 24 1.64 7.76 82.21
C ILE A 24 0.67 7.81 81.01
N GLN A 25 -0.02 8.93 80.76
CA GLN A 25 -1.04 8.96 79.70
C GLN A 25 -0.50 9.25 78.28
N ASN A 26 0.76 9.69 78.14
CA ASN A 26 1.39 9.94 76.83
C ASN A 26 2.16 8.73 76.26
N GLN A 27 2.30 7.62 76.99
CA GLN A 27 3.06 6.44 76.51
C GLN A 27 2.20 5.39 75.79
N GLN A 28 0.87 5.41 75.97
CA GLN A 28 -0.01 4.40 75.34
C GLN A 28 -0.53 4.77 73.94
N GLN A 29 -0.35 6.02 73.49
CA GLN A 29 -0.77 6.44 72.14
C GLN A 29 0.32 6.26 71.06
N LEU A 30 1.58 6.03 71.45
CA LEU A 30 2.68 5.79 70.53
C LEU A 30 2.61 4.45 69.75
N PRO A 31 2.24 3.29 70.35
CA PRO A 31 2.24 2.02 69.61
C PRO A 31 1.06 1.89 68.63
N ILE A 32 -0.08 2.53 68.90
CA ILE A 32 -1.27 2.47 68.01
C ILE A 32 -1.03 3.27 66.72
N GLN A 33 -0.35 4.42 66.83
CA GLN A 33 0.06 5.24 65.68
C GLN A 33 1.10 4.53 64.79
N GLN A 34 1.92 3.63 65.33
CA GLN A 34 2.88 2.85 64.56
C GLN A 34 2.22 1.68 63.81
N SER A 35 1.22 1.03 64.42
CA SER A 35 0.47 -0.08 63.80
C SER A 35 -0.34 0.36 62.57
N ILE A 36 -1.09 1.47 62.68
CA ILE A 36 -1.88 2.01 61.56
C ILE A 36 -0.99 2.43 60.37
N LYS A 37 0.23 2.92 60.67
CA LYS A 37 1.21 3.27 59.63
C LYS A 37 1.77 2.04 58.93
N ALA A 38 1.95 0.92 59.63
CA ALA A 38 2.43 -0.33 59.04
C ALA A 38 1.41 -0.93 58.07
N ASP A 39 0.12 -0.94 58.43
CA ASP A 39 -0.94 -1.46 57.56
C ASP A 39 -1.12 -0.60 56.29
N TYR A 40 -1.03 0.73 56.44
CA TYR A 40 -1.13 1.64 55.30
C TYR A 40 0.08 1.54 54.37
N LEU A 41 1.30 1.40 54.91
CA LEU A 41 2.51 1.15 54.13
C LEU A 41 2.44 -0.19 53.39
N TYR A 42 1.90 -1.24 54.02
CA TYR A 42 1.69 -2.53 53.37
C TYR A 42 0.71 -2.41 52.21
N LEU A 43 -0.43 -1.74 52.42
CA LEU A 43 -1.43 -1.54 51.37
C LEU A 43 -0.87 -0.75 50.19
N ILE A 44 -0.13 0.34 50.46
CA ILE A 44 0.52 1.15 49.43
C ILE A 44 1.55 0.32 48.67
N SER A 45 2.44 -0.40 49.37
CA SER A 45 3.48 -1.20 48.72
C SER A 45 2.90 -2.31 47.82
N LYS A 46 1.78 -2.92 48.24
CA LYS A 46 1.07 -3.97 47.50
C LYS A 46 0.57 -3.49 46.13
N TYR A 47 0.24 -2.21 45.96
CA TYR A 47 -0.25 -1.66 44.69
C TYR A 47 0.82 -0.86 43.93
N ILE A 48 1.68 -0.11 44.61
CA ILE A 48 2.72 0.70 43.97
C ILE A 48 3.77 -0.18 43.30
N ILE A 49 4.24 -1.25 43.97
CA ILE A 49 5.28 -2.13 43.43
C ILE A 49 4.84 -2.79 42.11
N PRO A 50 3.66 -3.44 42.00
CA PRO A 50 3.24 -4.02 40.72
C PRO A 50 2.95 -2.95 39.65
N CYS A 51 2.39 -1.80 40.01
CA CYS A 51 2.21 -0.70 39.06
C CYS A 51 3.56 -0.20 38.49
N ALA A 52 4.57 -0.02 39.35
CA ALA A 52 5.91 0.38 38.93
C ALA A 52 6.57 -0.68 38.02
N LEU A 53 6.40 -1.97 38.35
CA LEU A 53 6.86 -3.08 37.51
C LEU A 53 6.18 -3.10 36.14
N ILE A 54 4.86 -2.90 36.08
CA ILE A 54 4.12 -2.84 34.82
C ILE A 54 4.59 -1.66 33.97
N LEU A 55 4.75 -0.48 34.56
CA LEU A 55 5.28 0.70 33.86
C LEU A 55 6.70 0.46 33.35
N PHE A 56 7.56 -0.17 34.15
CA PHE A 56 8.91 -0.52 33.74
C PHE A 56 8.93 -1.46 32.54
N ILE A 57 8.12 -2.53 32.56
CA ILE A 57 7.96 -3.46 31.43
C ILE A 57 7.44 -2.72 30.20
N PHE A 58 6.47 -1.81 30.37
CA PHE A 58 5.89 -1.05 29.27
C PHE A 58 6.89 -0.10 28.62
N VAL A 59 7.69 0.62 29.41
CA VAL A 59 8.77 1.49 28.91
C VAL A 59 9.83 0.69 28.17
N HIS A 60 10.27 -0.45 28.73
CA HIS A 60 11.21 -1.33 28.04
C HIS A 60 10.65 -1.90 26.74
N TYR A 61 9.37 -2.25 26.73
CA TYR A 61 8.68 -2.71 25.53
C TYR A 61 8.62 -1.61 24.45
N ILE A 62 8.30 -0.36 24.81
CA ILE A 62 8.33 0.77 23.87
C ILE A 62 9.75 1.00 23.34
N HIS A 63 10.76 0.97 24.21
CA HIS A 63 12.14 1.17 23.80
C HIS A 63 12.62 0.08 22.84
N LEU A 64 12.33 -1.19 23.16
CA LEU A 64 12.61 -2.32 22.27
C LEU A 64 11.90 -2.18 20.92
N GLN A 65 10.63 -1.75 20.91
CA GLN A 65 9.88 -1.48 19.68
C GLN A 65 10.50 -0.35 18.85
N ALA A 66 11.00 0.71 19.49
CA ALA A 66 11.70 1.78 18.80
C ALA A 66 13.01 1.27 18.17
N THR A 67 13.84 0.56 18.94
CA THR A 67 15.09 -0.02 18.42
C THR A 67 14.87 -1.02 17.28
N LEU A 68 13.79 -1.82 17.35
CA LEU A 68 13.45 -2.76 16.27
C LEU A 68 12.87 -2.06 15.03
N ARG A 69 12.25 -0.87 15.17
CA ARG A 69 11.84 -0.04 14.04
C ARG A 69 13.01 0.65 13.35
N ASP A 70 14.11 0.86 14.06
CA ASP A 70 15.36 1.42 13.52
C ASP A 70 16.19 0.40 12.73
N ILE A 71 15.78 -0.89 12.70
CA ILE A 71 16.39 -1.90 11.83
C ILE A 71 15.85 -1.70 10.40
N GLY A 72 16.54 -0.87 9.64
CA GLY A 72 16.27 -0.65 8.21
C GLY A 72 16.65 -1.85 7.33
N TYR A 73 16.36 -1.73 6.04
CA TYR A 73 16.81 -2.67 5.02
C TYR A 73 18.27 -2.44 4.64
N CYS A 74 19.00 -3.51 4.38
CA CYS A 74 20.33 -3.43 3.77
C CYS A 74 20.18 -2.82 2.37
N ASP A 75 21.12 -1.95 2.02
CA ASP A 75 21.14 -1.38 0.67
C ASP A 75 21.30 -2.51 -0.37
N SER A 76 20.52 -2.41 -1.44
CA SER A 76 20.48 -3.39 -2.54
C SER A 76 21.86 -3.68 -3.15
N MET A 77 22.81 -2.73 -3.05
CA MET A 77 24.20 -2.92 -3.49
C MET A 77 24.98 -3.98 -2.68
N TYR A 78 24.57 -4.30 -1.44
CA TYR A 78 25.27 -5.27 -0.58
C TYR A 78 24.67 -6.69 -0.62
N GLY A 79 23.80 -6.96 -1.61
CA GLY A 79 23.46 -8.30 -2.08
C GLY A 79 22.16 -8.90 -1.53
N ASN A 80 21.37 -9.46 -2.44
CA ASN A 80 20.08 -10.18 -2.29
C ASN A 80 20.18 -11.53 -1.57
N GLU A 81 21.12 -11.71 -0.65
CA GLU A 81 21.27 -12.99 0.06
C GLU A 81 20.40 -13.01 1.31
N SER A 82 19.70 -14.13 1.52
CA SER A 82 18.79 -14.32 2.64
C SER A 82 19.53 -14.35 3.99
N GLY A 83 19.18 -13.44 4.89
CA GLY A 83 19.67 -13.42 6.27
C GLY A 83 19.86 -12.00 6.80
N ILE A 84 19.88 -11.83 8.12
CA ILE A 84 20.23 -10.54 8.75
C ILE A 84 21.73 -10.32 8.50
N LYS A 85 22.07 -9.33 7.66
CA LYS A 85 23.47 -8.97 7.41
C LYS A 85 23.90 -7.91 8.43
N THR A 86 25.14 -8.00 8.89
CA THR A 86 25.78 -6.91 9.62
C THR A 86 26.53 -6.08 8.60
N VAL A 87 26.07 -4.85 8.38
CA VAL A 87 26.72 -3.90 7.48
C VAL A 87 27.47 -2.89 8.35
N GLU A 88 28.74 -2.66 8.01
CA GLU A 88 29.59 -1.71 8.70
C GLU A 88 29.48 -0.36 8.00
N ILE A 89 28.71 0.56 8.60
CA ILE A 89 28.54 1.93 8.09
C ILE A 89 29.33 2.85 9.00
N GLY A 90 30.44 3.41 8.49
CA GLY A 90 31.29 4.32 9.26
C GLY A 90 31.93 3.68 10.51
N GLY A 91 32.31 2.40 10.45
CA GLY A 91 32.96 1.67 11.55
C GLY A 91 32.01 1.11 12.62
N VAL A 92 30.69 1.28 12.45
CA VAL A 92 29.67 0.71 13.35
C VAL A 92 28.96 -0.45 12.64
N LYS A 93 29.08 -1.65 13.21
CA LYS A 93 28.35 -2.84 12.73
C LYS A 93 26.87 -2.71 13.08
N ARG A 94 26.02 -2.51 12.08
CA ARG A 94 24.56 -2.49 12.24
C ARG A 94 23.95 -3.71 11.57
N SER A 95 23.06 -4.39 12.27
CA SER A 95 22.23 -5.44 11.69
C SER A 95 21.15 -4.80 10.83
N CYS A 96 21.00 -5.26 9.58
CA CYS A 96 19.96 -4.81 8.67
C CYS A 96 19.18 -6.01 8.10
N LEU A 97 17.94 -5.75 7.71
CA LEU A 97 17.09 -6.74 7.05
C LEU A 97 17.52 -6.89 5.59
N PRO A 98 17.62 -8.10 5.05
CA PRO A 98 17.95 -8.28 3.64
C PRO A 98 16.87 -7.63 2.77
N CYS A 99 17.28 -7.03 1.66
CA CYS A 99 16.32 -6.42 0.74
C CYS A 99 15.39 -7.51 0.16
N PRO A 100 14.06 -7.36 0.27
CA PRO A 100 13.14 -8.33 -0.29
C PRO A 100 13.24 -8.37 -1.82
N THR A 101 12.94 -9.53 -2.41
CA THR A 101 12.87 -9.70 -3.87
C THR A 101 11.92 -8.68 -4.50
N ASN A 102 12.32 -8.14 -5.66
CA ASN A 102 11.60 -7.09 -6.40
C ASN A 102 11.47 -5.75 -5.67
N GLY A 103 12.23 -5.54 -4.58
CA GLY A 103 12.35 -4.27 -3.88
C GLY A 103 13.67 -3.59 -4.18
N ILE A 104 13.68 -2.26 -4.11
CA ILE A 104 14.88 -1.42 -4.13
C ILE A 104 15.05 -0.89 -2.71
N CYS A 105 16.16 -1.23 -2.08
CA CYS A 105 16.47 -0.79 -0.73
C CYS A 105 17.62 0.20 -0.77
N SER A 106 17.44 1.37 -0.15
CA SER A 106 18.46 2.40 -0.05
C SER A 106 18.28 3.15 1.27
N GLY A 107 19.38 3.43 1.97
CA GLY A 107 19.34 4.20 3.22
C GLY A 107 18.49 3.58 4.35
N GLY A 108 18.25 2.27 4.35
CA GLY A 108 17.39 1.62 5.34
C GLY A 108 15.91 1.58 4.96
N GLU A 109 15.51 2.22 3.87
CA GLU A 109 14.13 2.25 3.38
C GLU A 109 13.90 1.23 2.26
N LEU A 110 12.67 0.73 2.16
CA LEU A 110 12.22 -0.14 1.08
C LEU A 110 11.32 0.65 0.13
N SER A 111 11.74 0.76 -1.12
CA SER A 111 10.91 1.18 -2.24
C SER A 111 10.53 -0.04 -3.08
N CYS A 112 9.27 -0.14 -3.49
CA CYS A 112 8.83 -1.18 -4.42
C CYS A 112 8.52 -0.50 -5.76
N PRO A 113 9.27 -0.78 -6.83
CA PRO A 113 8.93 -0.29 -8.15
C PRO A 113 7.62 -0.93 -8.62
N PRO A 114 6.78 -0.21 -9.40
CA PRO A 114 5.66 -0.81 -10.12
C PRO A 114 6.12 -2.06 -10.91
N PRO A 115 5.30 -3.14 -10.96
CA PRO A 115 3.93 -3.27 -10.49
C PRO A 115 3.83 -3.77 -9.04
N TYR A 116 4.91 -3.70 -8.27
CA TYR A 116 4.96 -4.21 -6.91
C TYR A 116 4.59 -3.12 -5.90
N SER A 117 3.83 -3.50 -4.88
CA SER A 117 3.50 -2.65 -3.74
C SER A 117 4.02 -3.23 -2.43
N PRO A 118 4.36 -2.39 -1.44
CA PRO A 118 4.83 -2.84 -0.15
C PRO A 118 3.67 -3.48 0.63
N HIS A 119 3.62 -4.81 0.65
CA HIS A 119 2.60 -5.56 1.35
C HIS A 119 3.09 -6.05 2.72
N ARG A 120 2.22 -5.95 3.72
CA ARG A 120 2.39 -6.56 5.05
C ARG A 120 1.29 -7.59 5.24
N SER A 121 1.67 -8.84 5.53
CA SER A 121 0.67 -9.89 5.77
C SER A 121 -0.21 -9.53 6.97
N ILE A 122 -1.53 -9.53 6.77
CA ILE A 122 -2.53 -9.26 7.81
C ILE A 122 -2.51 -10.35 8.89
N SER A 123 -2.22 -11.60 8.53
CA SER A 123 -2.08 -12.71 9.50
C SER A 123 -0.95 -12.50 10.52
N ASN A 124 -0.01 -11.61 10.22
CA ASN A 124 1.05 -11.20 11.13
C ASN A 124 0.72 -9.97 11.97
N ARG A 125 -0.47 -9.36 11.86
CA ARG A 125 -0.78 -8.10 12.58
C ARG A 125 -0.65 -8.23 14.11
N LEU A 126 -1.04 -9.37 14.69
CA LEU A 126 -0.85 -9.68 16.12
C LEU A 126 0.60 -10.11 16.45
N ARG A 127 1.23 -10.90 15.58
CA ARG A 127 2.65 -11.31 15.73
C ARG A 127 3.61 -10.12 15.63
N ASN A 128 3.20 -9.07 14.92
CA ASN A 128 3.95 -7.84 14.66
C ASN A 128 3.91 -6.82 15.78
N ILE A 129 3.00 -6.98 16.75
CA ILE A 129 3.12 -6.29 18.03
C ILE A 129 4.38 -6.78 18.75
N VAL A 130 4.83 -8.02 18.50
CA VAL A 130 5.99 -8.59 19.21
C VAL A 130 7.25 -8.61 18.33
N TRP A 131 7.12 -8.79 17.01
CA TRP A 131 8.25 -8.87 16.07
C TRP A 131 7.96 -8.13 14.78
N PRO A 132 8.62 -7.01 14.45
CA PRO A 132 8.41 -6.35 13.17
C PRO A 132 8.86 -7.27 12.03
N THR A 133 7.89 -7.84 11.30
CA THR A 133 8.20 -8.59 10.09
C THR A 133 8.58 -7.65 8.95
N ALA A 134 9.60 -8.04 8.19
CA ALA A 134 10.02 -7.36 6.99
C ALA A 134 8.84 -7.20 6.01
N LYS A 135 8.69 -6.01 5.44
CA LYS A 135 7.78 -5.76 4.32
C LYS A 135 8.29 -6.55 3.11
N LYS A 136 7.38 -7.04 2.28
CA LYS A 136 7.72 -7.66 0.99
C LYS A 136 7.10 -6.83 -0.13
N CYS A 137 7.76 -6.79 -1.28
CA CYS A 137 7.17 -6.24 -2.49
C CYS A 137 6.36 -7.35 -3.17
N VAL A 138 5.04 -7.16 -3.26
CA VAL A 138 4.11 -8.13 -3.87
C VAL A 138 3.45 -7.46 -5.06
N LYS A 139 3.22 -8.21 -6.15
CA LYS A 139 2.51 -7.67 -7.30
C LYS A 139 1.14 -7.19 -6.88
N ASP A 140 0.81 -5.94 -7.21
CA ASP A 140 -0.48 -5.36 -6.89
C ASP A 140 -1.54 -5.91 -7.87
N PRO A 141 -2.53 -6.69 -7.40
CA PRO A 141 -3.55 -7.26 -8.28
C PRO A 141 -4.40 -6.18 -8.97
N ILE A 142 -4.51 -4.99 -8.37
CA ILE A 142 -5.22 -3.86 -8.96
C ILE A 142 -4.43 -3.34 -10.16
N ILE A 143 -3.11 -3.17 -10.03
CA ILE A 143 -2.23 -2.76 -11.13
C ILE A 143 -2.34 -3.75 -12.29
N ILE A 144 -2.19 -5.05 -12.03
CA ILE A 144 -2.27 -6.09 -13.06
C ILE A 144 -3.60 -6.00 -13.80
N LYS A 145 -4.71 -5.90 -13.07
CA LYS A 145 -6.05 -5.79 -13.67
C LYS A 145 -6.18 -4.55 -14.57
N HIS A 146 -5.57 -3.43 -14.19
CA HIS A 146 -5.56 -2.23 -15.01
C HIS A 146 -4.71 -2.40 -16.27
N VAL A 147 -3.51 -2.96 -16.16
CA VAL A 147 -2.65 -3.27 -17.32
C VAL A 147 -3.40 -4.17 -18.31
N SER A 148 -3.99 -5.28 -17.85
CA SER A 148 -4.76 -6.18 -18.71
C SER A 148 -6.00 -5.52 -19.33
N LYS A 149 -6.61 -4.55 -18.64
CA LYS A 149 -7.72 -3.77 -19.20
C LYS A 149 -7.21 -2.85 -20.32
N MET A 150 -6.12 -2.12 -20.08
CA MET A 150 -5.51 -1.22 -21.07
C MET A 150 -5.06 -1.98 -22.32
N GLU A 151 -4.44 -3.15 -22.14
CA GLU A 151 -4.07 -4.06 -23.22
C GLU A 151 -5.28 -4.42 -24.10
N ARG A 152 -6.39 -4.82 -23.49
CA ARG A 152 -7.64 -5.13 -24.22
C ARG A 152 -8.21 -3.92 -24.95
N ASP A 153 -8.20 -2.75 -24.30
CA ASP A 153 -8.70 -1.52 -24.91
C ASP A 153 -7.86 -1.13 -26.14
N ILE A 154 -6.53 -1.26 -26.06
CA ILE A 154 -5.61 -1.05 -27.18
C ILE A 154 -5.87 -2.05 -28.32
N LEU A 155 -5.93 -3.35 -28.02
CA LEU A 155 -6.20 -4.37 -29.03
C LEU A 155 -7.56 -4.18 -29.69
N SER A 156 -8.58 -3.84 -28.90
CA SER A 156 -9.93 -3.55 -29.40
C SER A 156 -9.92 -2.33 -30.32
N TYR A 157 -9.21 -1.26 -29.95
CA TYR A 157 -9.06 -0.07 -30.79
C TYR A 157 -8.37 -0.40 -32.13
N LEU A 158 -7.27 -1.15 -32.10
CA LEU A 158 -6.55 -1.53 -33.32
C LEU A 158 -7.43 -2.39 -34.24
N ALA A 159 -8.14 -3.37 -33.67
CA ALA A 159 -9.03 -4.25 -34.41
C ALA A 159 -10.27 -3.50 -34.94
N GLN A 160 -10.73 -2.49 -34.21
CA GLN A 160 -11.78 -1.57 -34.65
C GLN A 160 -11.33 -0.79 -35.89
N ARG A 161 -10.17 -0.13 -35.83
CA ARG A 161 -9.60 0.63 -36.95
C ARG A 161 -9.36 -0.26 -38.18
N GLN A 162 -8.90 -1.50 -37.97
CA GLN A 162 -8.73 -2.47 -39.05
C GLN A 162 -10.07 -2.82 -39.71
N GLY A 163 -11.13 -3.08 -38.92
CA GLY A 163 -12.47 -3.37 -39.44
C GLY A 163 -13.09 -2.20 -40.20
N GLU A 164 -12.94 -0.97 -39.72
CA GLU A 164 -13.42 0.23 -40.41
C GLU A 164 -12.77 0.42 -41.79
N GLN A 165 -11.46 0.16 -41.88
CA GLN A 165 -10.75 0.24 -43.15
C GLN A 165 -11.21 -0.84 -44.13
N GLN A 166 -11.30 -2.09 -43.69
CA GLN A 166 -11.75 -3.18 -44.54
C GLN A 166 -13.17 -2.98 -45.03
N CYS A 167 -14.08 -2.48 -44.18
CA CYS A 167 -15.44 -2.16 -44.60
C CYS A 167 -15.45 -1.06 -45.67
N ARG A 168 -14.64 0.00 -45.53
CA ARG A 168 -14.53 1.05 -46.56
C ARG A 168 -13.96 0.53 -47.87
N GLU A 169 -12.93 -0.31 -47.81
CA GLU A 169 -12.37 -0.95 -49.00
C GLU A 169 -13.42 -1.84 -49.67
N TYR A 170 -14.10 -2.70 -48.92
CA TYR A 170 -15.17 -3.56 -49.43
C TYR A 170 -16.28 -2.76 -50.13
N MET A 171 -16.78 -1.70 -49.50
CA MET A 171 -17.83 -0.84 -50.09
C MET A 171 -17.38 -0.23 -51.43
N SER A 172 -16.13 0.24 -51.50
CA SER A 172 -15.58 0.79 -52.74
C SER A 172 -15.49 -0.23 -53.88
N PHE A 173 -15.34 -1.53 -53.55
CA PHE A 173 -15.35 -2.60 -54.54
C PHE A 173 -16.76 -2.99 -54.97
N THR A 174 -17.74 -3.02 -54.06
CA THR A 174 -19.12 -3.39 -54.40
C THR A 174 -19.85 -2.41 -55.31
N GLU A 175 -19.40 -1.15 -55.37
CA GLU A 175 -19.96 -0.13 -56.26
C GLU A 175 -19.54 -0.30 -57.74
N LEU A 176 -18.59 -1.21 -58.05
CA LEU A 176 -18.08 -1.44 -59.40
C LEU A 176 -18.91 -2.52 -60.13
N PRO A 177 -19.64 -2.20 -61.23
CA PRO A 177 -20.61 -3.11 -61.86
C PRO A 177 -20.08 -4.41 -62.50
N ASN A 178 -18.77 -4.71 -62.40
CA ASN A 178 -18.13 -5.83 -63.09
C ASN A 178 -16.91 -6.42 -62.35
N SER A 179 -16.75 -6.13 -61.05
CA SER A 179 -15.63 -6.69 -60.28
C SER A 179 -15.89 -8.17 -59.98
N GLN A 180 -15.35 -9.04 -60.82
CA GLN A 180 -15.20 -10.46 -60.52
C GLN A 180 -14.46 -10.60 -59.18
N HIS A 181 -14.99 -11.43 -58.28
CA HIS A 181 -14.53 -11.65 -56.90
C HIS A 181 -13.11 -12.22 -56.79
N SER A 182 -12.09 -11.48 -57.21
CA SER A 182 -10.72 -11.76 -56.80
C SER A 182 -10.59 -11.41 -55.31
N SER A 183 -9.98 -12.30 -54.53
CA SER A 183 -9.67 -12.06 -53.11
C SER A 183 -8.95 -10.72 -52.94
N ILE A 184 -9.63 -9.71 -52.41
CA ILE A 184 -9.05 -8.39 -52.19
C ILE A 184 -8.03 -8.51 -51.06
N PRO A 185 -6.73 -8.22 -51.30
CA PRO A 185 -5.76 -8.19 -50.23
C PRO A 185 -6.04 -6.98 -49.34
N PHE A 186 -6.50 -7.21 -48.12
CA PHE A 186 -6.71 -6.13 -47.15
C PHE A 186 -5.38 -5.68 -46.56
N HIS A 187 -5.09 -4.39 -46.67
CA HIS A 187 -3.89 -3.83 -46.07
C HIS A 187 -4.08 -3.65 -44.55
N ARG A 188 -3.00 -3.86 -43.79
CA ARG A 188 -3.00 -3.57 -42.34
C ARG A 188 -3.00 -2.06 -42.12
N VAL A 189 -3.92 -1.60 -41.27
CA VAL A 189 -4.03 -0.20 -40.88
C VAL A 189 -2.89 0.16 -39.95
N LYS A 190 -2.14 1.19 -40.33
CA LYS A 190 -1.09 1.78 -39.49
C LYS A 190 -1.70 2.88 -38.63
N THR A 191 -1.82 2.61 -37.34
CA THR A 191 -2.33 3.54 -36.34
C THR A 191 -1.16 4.14 -35.58
N LYS A 192 -1.05 5.48 -35.57
CA LYS A 192 -0.01 6.18 -34.80
C LYS A 192 -0.23 5.94 -33.31
N MET A 193 0.78 5.40 -32.61
CA MET A 193 0.69 5.04 -31.19
C MET A 193 0.27 6.24 -30.33
N ALA A 194 0.92 7.39 -30.50
CA ALA A 194 0.61 8.58 -29.72
C ALA A 194 -0.86 9.02 -29.86
N SER A 195 -1.42 8.94 -31.08
CA SER A 195 -2.84 9.25 -31.32
C SER A 195 -3.75 8.26 -30.62
N MET A 196 -3.43 6.97 -30.70
CA MET A 196 -4.21 5.91 -30.04
C MET A 196 -4.22 6.07 -28.52
N ILE A 197 -3.05 6.34 -27.92
CA ILE A 197 -2.95 6.55 -26.47
C ILE A 197 -3.74 7.79 -26.04
N MET A 198 -3.68 8.90 -26.80
CA MET A 198 -4.50 10.08 -26.52
C MET A 198 -6.00 9.77 -26.58
N ASP A 199 -6.45 9.01 -27.59
CA ASP A 199 -7.86 8.63 -27.73
C ASP A 199 -8.35 7.71 -26.60
N LEU A 200 -7.48 6.82 -26.10
CA LEU A 200 -7.79 5.87 -25.04
C LEU A 200 -7.57 6.42 -23.62
N GLN A 201 -6.83 7.52 -23.47
CA GLN A 201 -6.55 8.13 -22.17
C GLN A 201 -7.81 8.32 -21.28
N PRO A 202 -8.98 8.71 -21.81
CA PRO A 202 -10.20 8.82 -21.00
C PRO A 202 -10.72 7.47 -20.47
N THR A 203 -10.48 6.34 -21.16
CA THR A 203 -10.95 5.00 -20.73
C THR A 203 -10.07 4.38 -19.65
N PHE A 204 -8.86 4.92 -19.50
CA PHE A 204 -7.82 4.48 -18.57
C PHE A 204 -7.99 5.02 -17.14
N SER A 205 -9.09 5.73 -16.84
CA SER A 205 -9.35 6.31 -15.51
C SER A 205 -9.02 5.35 -14.36
N LEU A 206 -8.05 5.75 -13.55
CA LEU A 206 -7.70 5.07 -12.31
C LEU A 206 -8.76 5.36 -11.24
N PRO A 207 -8.93 4.48 -10.26
CA PRO A 207 -9.68 4.81 -9.04
C PRO A 207 -9.07 6.07 -8.42
N THR A 208 -9.91 6.98 -7.93
CA THR A 208 -9.49 8.24 -7.26
C THR A 208 -8.55 8.04 -6.08
N THR A 209 -8.44 6.83 -5.54
CA THR A 209 -7.49 6.46 -4.48
C THR A 209 -6.06 6.21 -4.97
N LEU A 210 -5.85 6.07 -6.28
CA LEU A 210 -4.56 5.82 -6.94
C LEU A 210 -4.00 7.04 -7.69
N ASP A 211 -4.75 8.14 -7.72
CA ASP A 211 -4.67 9.23 -8.71
C ASP A 211 -3.55 10.27 -8.44
N GLN A 212 -2.62 10.01 -7.52
CA GLN A 212 -1.64 11.01 -7.08
C GLN A 212 -0.24 10.87 -7.68
N ASP A 213 0.03 9.85 -8.49
CA ASP A 213 1.38 9.62 -9.04
C ASP A 213 1.33 9.54 -10.56
N TYR A 214 1.57 10.66 -11.23
CA TYR A 214 1.64 10.75 -12.70
C TYR A 214 2.60 9.71 -13.30
N ASN A 215 3.72 9.44 -12.62
CA ASN A 215 4.70 8.44 -13.04
C ASN A 215 4.12 7.02 -13.13
N ARG A 216 3.05 6.76 -12.36
CA ARG A 216 2.39 5.46 -12.33
C ARG A 216 1.53 5.23 -13.56
N MET A 217 0.91 6.27 -14.13
CA MET A 217 0.13 6.13 -15.36
C MET A 217 1.01 5.84 -16.56
N ASP A 218 2.13 6.55 -16.70
CA ASP A 218 3.09 6.32 -17.77
C ASP A 218 3.62 4.88 -17.71
N TYR A 219 3.97 4.40 -16.51
CA TYR A 219 4.36 3.01 -16.30
C TYR A 219 3.28 2.00 -16.73
N LEU A 220 2.02 2.23 -16.38
CA LEU A 220 0.92 1.33 -16.74
C LEU A 220 0.72 1.28 -18.26
N ILE A 221 0.78 2.43 -18.93
CA ILE A 221 0.65 2.54 -20.38
C ILE A 221 1.80 1.83 -21.07
N GLU A 222 3.04 2.07 -20.63
CA GLU A 222 4.24 1.44 -21.18
C GLU A 222 4.20 -0.08 -21.01
N THR A 223 3.85 -0.58 -19.82
CA THR A 223 3.70 -2.03 -19.56
C THR A 223 2.60 -2.65 -20.42
N ALA A 224 1.44 -2.00 -20.51
CA ALA A 224 0.34 -2.49 -21.35
C ALA A 224 0.72 -2.51 -22.83
N LEU A 225 1.46 -1.51 -23.30
CA LEU A 225 1.97 -1.45 -24.65
C LEU A 225 2.99 -2.56 -24.93
N GLU A 226 3.88 -2.87 -23.99
CA GLU A 226 4.82 -3.98 -24.10
C GLU A 226 4.07 -5.31 -24.28
N HIS A 227 3.04 -5.57 -23.47
CA HIS A 227 2.19 -6.75 -23.62
C HIS A 227 1.48 -6.81 -24.99
N VAL A 228 0.98 -5.67 -25.48
CA VAL A 228 0.37 -5.58 -26.82
C VAL A 228 1.38 -5.91 -27.91
N LEU A 229 2.64 -5.49 -27.77
CA LEU A 229 3.71 -5.76 -28.73
C LEU A 229 4.18 -7.23 -28.71
N GLU A 230 3.99 -7.94 -27.61
CA GLU A 230 4.23 -9.39 -27.52
C GLU A 230 3.14 -10.21 -28.24
N ASN A 231 1.98 -9.61 -28.54
CA ASN A 231 0.90 -10.31 -29.22
C ASN A 231 1.26 -10.61 -30.69
N LYS A 232 1.18 -11.90 -31.07
CA LYS A 232 1.50 -12.41 -32.43
C LYS A 232 0.73 -11.73 -33.57
N HIS A 233 -0.42 -11.14 -33.26
CA HIS A 233 -1.30 -10.47 -34.22
C HIS A 233 -1.00 -8.99 -34.43
N VAL A 234 -0.19 -8.40 -33.56
CA VAL A 234 0.15 -6.99 -33.62
C VAL A 234 1.46 -6.82 -34.38
N SER A 235 1.44 -5.90 -35.33
CA SER A 235 2.61 -5.50 -36.12
C SER A 235 3.04 -4.09 -35.74
N ARG A 236 4.36 -3.90 -35.66
CA ARG A 236 4.99 -2.62 -35.36
C ARG A 236 5.69 -2.05 -36.59
N TRP A 237 5.58 -0.75 -36.79
CA TRP A 237 6.35 -0.01 -37.78
C TRP A 237 6.89 1.28 -37.18
N VAL A 238 8.11 1.66 -37.54
CA VAL A 238 8.68 2.97 -37.20
C VAL A 238 8.78 3.76 -38.49
N ILE A 239 8.10 4.91 -38.56
CA ILE A 239 8.06 5.78 -39.74
C ILE A 239 8.34 7.19 -39.26
N ASN A 240 9.41 7.83 -39.75
CA ASN A 240 9.83 9.17 -39.34
C ASN A 240 10.00 9.30 -37.81
N ASP A 241 10.65 8.32 -37.17
CA ASP A 241 10.82 8.22 -35.71
C ASP A 241 9.53 8.11 -34.89
N GLU A 242 8.38 7.87 -35.54
CA GLU A 242 7.11 7.65 -34.86
C GLU A 242 6.71 6.17 -34.90
N LEU A 243 6.20 5.66 -33.77
CA LEU A 243 5.72 4.28 -33.67
C LEU A 243 4.28 4.16 -34.19
N TYR A 244 4.09 3.22 -35.10
CA TYR A 244 2.79 2.81 -35.62
C TYR A 244 2.52 1.36 -35.26
N LEU A 245 1.27 1.08 -34.91
CA LEU A 245 0.76 -0.24 -34.58
C LEU A 245 -0.39 -0.59 -35.49
N GLY A 246 -0.58 -1.88 -35.72
CA GLY A 246 -1.69 -2.41 -36.51
C GLY A 246 -1.87 -3.87 -36.21
N THR A 247 -3.03 -4.41 -36.53
CA THR A 247 -3.38 -5.79 -36.22
C THR A 247 -3.96 -6.48 -37.45
N ASP A 248 -3.82 -7.80 -37.54
CA ASP A 248 -4.56 -8.63 -38.49
C ASP A 248 -5.87 -9.19 -37.91
N LEU A 249 -6.15 -8.93 -36.63
CA LEU A 249 -7.42 -9.31 -36.02
C LEU A 249 -8.55 -8.36 -36.41
N LEU A 250 -9.75 -8.92 -36.48
CA LEU A 250 -10.99 -8.18 -36.70
C LEU A 250 -11.85 -8.26 -35.45
N PHE A 251 -12.30 -7.11 -34.96
CA PHE A 251 -13.15 -7.07 -33.78
C PHE A 251 -14.60 -7.40 -34.16
N GLN A 252 -14.97 -8.67 -34.01
CA GLN A 252 -16.28 -9.17 -34.45
C GLN A 252 -17.46 -8.59 -33.66
N LYS A 253 -17.21 -8.04 -32.46
CA LYS A 253 -18.26 -7.74 -31.47
C LYS A 253 -18.76 -6.29 -31.41
N ILE A 254 -18.05 -5.31 -32.00
CA ILE A 254 -18.42 -3.87 -31.87
C ILE A 254 -18.67 -3.15 -33.18
N LEU A 255 -18.20 -3.64 -34.32
CA LEU A 255 -18.42 -2.93 -35.58
C LEU A 255 -19.01 -3.83 -36.62
N PHE A 256 -20.31 -3.66 -36.83
CA PHE A 256 -20.70 -3.03 -38.07
C PHE A 256 -21.87 -2.09 -37.74
N GLY A 257 -21.71 -0.79 -38.02
CA GLY A 257 -22.87 0.05 -38.25
C GLY A 257 -23.78 -0.66 -39.27
N SER A 258 -25.10 -0.48 -39.15
CA SER A 258 -26.14 -1.25 -39.85
C SER A 258 -25.87 -1.52 -41.34
N SER A 259 -25.08 -0.68 -42.02
CA SER A 259 -24.76 -0.82 -43.44
C SER A 259 -23.76 -1.93 -43.81
N CYS A 260 -22.90 -2.37 -42.89
CA CYS A 260 -21.81 -3.31 -43.21
C CYS A 260 -21.99 -4.68 -42.53
N LYS A 261 -23.10 -4.84 -41.78
CA LYS A 261 -23.37 -5.98 -40.90
C LYS A 261 -24.01 -7.18 -41.61
N SER A 262 -24.81 -6.98 -42.66
CA SER A 262 -25.65 -8.05 -43.21
C SER A 262 -24.90 -9.00 -44.14
N ASP A 263 -23.94 -8.52 -44.92
CA ASP A 263 -23.41 -9.31 -46.04
C ASP A 263 -21.98 -9.85 -45.81
N PHE A 264 -21.23 -9.22 -44.90
CA PHE A 264 -19.82 -9.52 -44.68
C PHE A 264 -19.57 -10.51 -43.54
N LEU A 265 -20.40 -10.47 -42.49
CA LEU A 265 -20.24 -11.34 -41.30
C LEU A 265 -20.51 -12.81 -41.59
N ASP A 266 -21.39 -13.13 -42.54
CA ASP A 266 -21.70 -14.52 -42.90
C ASP A 266 -20.56 -15.23 -43.66
N ARG A 267 -19.52 -14.49 -44.08
CA ARG A 267 -18.42 -15.03 -44.90
C ARG A 267 -17.07 -15.10 -44.19
N ILE A 268 -16.94 -14.57 -42.98
CA ILE A 268 -15.68 -14.63 -42.23
C ILE A 268 -15.76 -15.71 -41.15
N PRO A 269 -14.79 -16.66 -41.11
CA PRO A 269 -14.70 -17.60 -40.00
C PRO A 269 -14.54 -16.82 -38.69
N SER A 270 -15.53 -16.94 -37.81
CA SER A 270 -15.52 -16.28 -36.50
C SER A 270 -14.34 -16.74 -35.67
N MET A 271 -13.62 -15.82 -35.04
CA MET A 271 -12.80 -16.21 -33.92
C MET A 271 -13.73 -16.54 -32.76
N GLU A 272 -13.67 -17.80 -32.32
CA GLU A 272 -14.26 -18.24 -31.08
C GLU A 272 -13.81 -17.32 -29.94
N GLU A 273 -14.79 -16.88 -29.17
CA GLU A 273 -14.71 -16.04 -27.98
C GLU A 273 -13.84 -16.65 -26.85
N GLU A 274 -13.25 -17.82 -27.09
CA GLU A 274 -12.44 -18.61 -26.18
C GLU A 274 -10.97 -18.18 -26.13
N GLU A 275 -10.36 -17.71 -27.23
CA GLU A 275 -8.93 -17.35 -27.24
C GLU A 275 -8.67 -16.05 -26.45
N ILE A 276 -9.60 -15.09 -26.51
CA ILE A 276 -9.56 -13.85 -25.70
C ILE A 276 -9.83 -14.14 -24.21
N ARG A 277 -10.65 -15.17 -23.91
CA ARG A 277 -10.98 -15.57 -22.54
C ARG A 277 -9.82 -16.33 -21.89
N ASN A 278 -9.09 -17.14 -22.66
CA ASN A 278 -7.97 -17.93 -22.17
C ASN A 278 -6.68 -17.13 -21.93
N GLN A 279 -6.51 -15.95 -22.56
CA GLN A 279 -5.41 -15.04 -22.23
C GLN A 279 -5.62 -14.25 -20.93
N SER A 280 -6.82 -14.30 -20.33
CA SER A 280 -7.12 -13.60 -19.06
C SER A 280 -6.69 -14.35 -17.79
N TYR A 281 -6.07 -15.54 -17.90
CA TYR A 281 -5.75 -16.42 -16.77
C TYR A 281 -4.25 -16.47 -16.40
N TYR A 282 -3.40 -15.64 -17.00
CA TYR A 282 -1.98 -15.52 -16.65
C TYR A 282 -1.67 -14.17 -16.00
#